data_AF-A0A1Y1R408-F1
#
_entry.id   AF-A0A1Y1R408-F1
#
_cell.length_a   1.000
_cell.length_b   1.000
_cell.length_c   1.000
_cell.angle_alpha   90.00
_cell.angle_beta   90.00
_cell.angle_gamma   90.00
#
_symmetry.space_group_name_H-M   'P 1'
#
loop_
_entity.id
_entity.type
_entity.pdbx_description
1 polymer ?
#
loop_
_entity_poly.entity_id
_entity_poly.type
_entity_poly.pdbx_seq_one_letter_code
_entity_poly.pdbx_strand_id
1 'polypeptide(L)'
;MHPYCPLAAGHGAIGISAAKVSEAEALVKAGIDGILITSPVVTEHKIARLMTLLQRAPDLMVVVDSTANACQLNDACRQANLTLTCLVDIDPGVHRTGVSYTEAQGFARTIHNHTHLNLAGLQCYAGNLHHIATFEARQEASTKAMTQAAAVRRQLLEAGLPCPILTGTGTGTFDIDSAIDGVTEIQPGSYTVMDQEYANIEGCDQQPFRGCRETSING
;
A
#
# COMPACT_ATOMS: atom_id res chain seq x y z
N MET A 1 8.89 -24.97 6.02
CA MET A 1 8.53 -23.81 6.86
C MET A 1 9.52 -22.70 6.56
N HIS A 2 9.09 -21.60 5.95
CA HIS A 2 9.97 -20.46 5.67
C HIS A 2 10.01 -19.58 6.94
N PRO A 3 11.17 -19.42 7.61
CA PRO A 3 11.25 -18.87 8.96
C PRO A 3 10.98 -17.36 9.10
N TYR A 4 10.75 -16.63 7.99
CA TYR A 4 10.65 -15.16 8.01
C TYR A 4 9.21 -14.62 8.09
N CYS A 5 8.21 -15.46 7.82
CA CYS A 5 6.82 -15.02 7.68
C CYS A 5 6.07 -14.73 9.02
N PRO A 6 6.35 -15.42 10.14
CA PRO A 6 5.59 -15.20 11.38
C PRO A 6 5.88 -13.88 12.11
N LEU A 7 6.95 -13.14 11.77
CA LEU A 7 7.36 -11.97 12.54
C LEU A 7 6.45 -10.75 12.34
N ALA A 8 5.83 -10.59 11.15
CA ALA A 8 4.95 -9.46 10.86
C ALA A 8 3.50 -9.64 11.38
N ALA A 9 2.98 -10.88 11.37
CA ALA A 9 1.58 -11.16 11.71
C ALA A 9 1.28 -11.23 13.21
N GLY A 10 2.30 -11.26 14.08
CA GLY A 10 2.15 -11.53 15.51
C GLY A 10 1.77 -10.35 16.41
N HIS A 11 1.83 -9.10 15.94
CA HIS A 11 1.84 -7.92 16.82
C HIS A 11 0.92 -6.76 16.38
N GLY A 12 -0.22 -7.06 15.73
CA GLY A 12 -1.24 -6.04 15.41
C GLY A 12 -1.24 -5.54 13.96
N ALA A 13 -0.50 -6.19 13.06
CA ALA A 13 -0.66 -5.98 11.62
C ALA A 13 -2.04 -6.49 11.17
N ILE A 14 -2.81 -5.66 10.48
CA ILE A 14 -4.15 -5.99 9.96
C ILE A 14 -4.03 -6.79 8.63
N GLY A 15 -2.83 -6.87 8.06
CA GLY A 15 -2.54 -7.58 6.81
C GLY A 15 -1.05 -7.64 6.45
N ILE A 16 -0.74 -8.17 5.25
CA ILE A 16 0.63 -8.25 4.69
C ILE A 16 0.67 -7.69 3.27
N SER A 17 1.68 -6.86 2.97
CA SER A 17 1.95 -6.39 1.61
C SER A 17 2.74 -7.41 0.77
N ALA A 18 2.36 -7.59 -0.48
CA ALA A 18 3.10 -8.34 -1.49
C ALA A 18 3.34 -7.47 -2.73
N ALA A 19 4.54 -7.48 -3.29
CA ALA A 19 4.82 -6.70 -4.50
C ALA A 19 4.31 -7.40 -5.77
N LYS A 20 4.11 -8.73 -5.71
CA LYS A 20 3.76 -9.56 -6.88
C LYS A 20 2.70 -10.59 -6.54
N VAL A 21 1.90 -10.96 -7.55
CA VAL A 21 0.92 -12.06 -7.46
C VAL A 21 1.58 -13.37 -6.99
N SER A 22 2.81 -13.67 -7.43
CA SER A 22 3.54 -14.87 -6.99
C SER A 22 3.89 -14.88 -5.50
N GLU A 23 4.14 -13.72 -4.91
CA GLU A 23 4.41 -13.60 -3.47
C GLU A 23 3.11 -13.79 -2.69
N ALA A 24 2.02 -13.14 -3.15
CA ALA A 24 0.69 -13.33 -2.58
C ALA A 24 0.21 -14.79 -2.65
N GLU A 25 0.45 -15.49 -3.76
CA GLU A 25 0.18 -16.94 -3.87
C GLU A 25 0.92 -17.77 -2.82
N ALA A 26 2.18 -17.42 -2.53
CA ALA A 26 2.97 -18.11 -1.53
C ALA A 26 2.45 -17.85 -0.11
N LEU A 27 2.04 -16.60 0.18
CA LEU A 27 1.43 -16.21 1.45
C LEU A 27 0.09 -16.90 1.68
N VAL A 28 -0.82 -16.88 0.70
CA VAL A 28 -2.11 -17.61 0.79
C VAL A 28 -1.89 -19.11 0.95
N LYS A 29 -0.90 -19.70 0.26
CA LYS A 29 -0.54 -21.11 0.46
C LYS A 29 -0.03 -21.41 1.88
N ALA A 30 0.57 -20.42 2.54
CA ALA A 30 0.99 -20.51 3.93
C ALA A 30 -0.14 -20.26 4.94
N GLY A 31 -1.37 -19.97 4.49
CA GLY A 31 -2.53 -19.70 5.34
C GLY A 31 -2.56 -18.28 5.90
N ILE A 32 -1.98 -17.33 5.16
CA ILE A 32 -1.98 -15.91 5.52
C ILE A 32 -3.06 -15.20 4.72
N ASP A 33 -3.89 -14.46 5.45
CA ASP A 33 -4.98 -13.64 4.95
C ASP A 33 -4.59 -12.15 5.03
N GLY A 34 -5.46 -11.25 4.57
CA GLY A 34 -5.27 -9.80 4.64
C GLY A 34 -4.16 -9.29 3.71
N ILE A 35 -4.05 -9.82 2.50
CA ILE A 35 -2.94 -9.50 1.61
C ILE A 35 -3.28 -8.30 0.70
N LEU A 36 -2.39 -7.31 0.63
CA LEU A 36 -2.44 -6.23 -0.36
C LEU A 36 -1.34 -6.43 -1.41
N ILE A 37 -1.71 -6.54 -2.69
CA ILE A 37 -0.76 -6.49 -3.80
C ILE A 37 -0.49 -5.02 -4.16
N THR A 38 0.71 -4.54 -3.82
CA THR A 38 1.07 -3.12 -3.83
C THR A 38 1.56 -2.60 -5.19
N SER A 39 1.41 -3.40 -6.25
CA SER A 39 1.76 -3.03 -7.62
C SER A 39 0.65 -3.43 -8.61
N PRO A 40 0.32 -2.58 -9.60
CA PRO A 40 -0.74 -2.86 -10.56
C PRO A 40 -0.57 -4.19 -11.32
N VAL A 41 -1.67 -4.93 -11.45
CA VAL A 41 -1.70 -6.25 -12.12
C VAL A 41 -2.29 -6.10 -13.52
N VAL A 42 -1.44 -5.87 -14.52
CA VAL A 42 -1.88 -5.40 -15.85
C VAL A 42 -1.86 -6.42 -16.99
N THR A 43 -1.09 -7.51 -16.87
CA THR A 43 -0.97 -8.51 -17.94
C THR A 43 -2.02 -9.59 -17.79
N GLU A 44 -2.66 -10.02 -18.88
CA GLU A 44 -3.69 -11.06 -18.92
C GLU A 44 -3.32 -12.32 -18.10
N HIS A 45 -2.11 -12.85 -18.27
CA HIS A 45 -1.63 -14.00 -17.50
C HIS A 45 -1.60 -13.76 -15.99
N LYS A 46 -1.19 -12.56 -15.54
CA LYS A 46 -1.20 -12.22 -14.10
C LYS A 46 -2.62 -11.99 -13.59
N ILE A 47 -3.52 -11.43 -14.41
CA ILE A 47 -4.93 -11.26 -14.06
C ILE A 47 -5.62 -12.61 -13.89
N ALA A 48 -5.37 -13.58 -14.78
CA ALA A 48 -5.90 -14.94 -14.63
C ALA A 48 -5.44 -15.62 -13.34
N ARG A 49 -4.15 -15.45 -12.99
CA ARG A 49 -3.60 -15.92 -11.71
C ARG A 49 -4.23 -15.21 -10.52
N LEU A 50 -4.42 -13.89 -10.61
CA LEU A 50 -5.10 -13.10 -9.59
C LEU A 50 -6.52 -13.60 -9.35
N MET A 51 -7.30 -13.91 -10.40
CA MET A 51 -8.65 -14.46 -10.24
C MET A 51 -8.64 -15.82 -9.53
N THR A 52 -7.69 -16.69 -9.89
CA THR A 52 -7.51 -17.99 -9.22
C THR A 52 -7.15 -17.82 -7.74
N LEU A 53 -6.31 -16.83 -7.43
CA LEU A 53 -5.92 -16.51 -6.06
C LEU A 53 -7.10 -15.93 -5.26
N LEU A 54 -7.86 -15.00 -5.84
CA LEU A 54 -9.01 -14.34 -5.22
C LEU A 54 -10.12 -15.33 -4.84
N GLN A 55 -10.31 -16.41 -5.60
CA GLN A 55 -11.24 -17.49 -5.22
C GLN A 55 -10.87 -18.16 -3.90
N ARG A 56 -9.57 -18.17 -3.56
CA ARG A 56 -9.03 -18.83 -2.36
C ARG A 56 -8.85 -17.86 -1.19
N ALA A 57 -8.61 -16.59 -1.49
CA ALA A 57 -8.46 -15.50 -0.53
C ALA A 57 -9.36 -14.32 -0.94
N PRO A 58 -10.66 -14.34 -0.58
CA PRO A 58 -11.64 -13.33 -0.99
C PRO A 58 -11.39 -11.92 -0.44
N ASP A 59 -10.55 -11.81 0.60
CA ASP A 59 -10.13 -10.58 1.25
C ASP A 59 -8.86 -9.96 0.61
N LEU A 60 -8.27 -10.62 -0.40
CA LEU A 60 -7.15 -10.09 -1.17
C LEU A 60 -7.50 -8.73 -1.79
N MET A 61 -6.61 -7.76 -1.59
CA MET A 61 -6.70 -6.42 -2.16
C MET A 61 -5.62 -6.19 -3.21
N VAL A 62 -5.88 -5.31 -4.17
CA VAL A 62 -4.88 -4.85 -5.14
C VAL A 62 -4.89 -3.34 -5.27
N VAL A 63 -3.78 -2.79 -5.77
CA VAL A 63 -3.75 -1.41 -6.23
C VAL A 63 -4.02 -1.32 -7.73
N VAL A 64 -4.63 -0.20 -8.14
CA VAL A 64 -4.94 0.12 -9.53
C VAL A 64 -4.56 1.57 -9.80
N ASP A 65 -4.03 1.86 -10.99
CA ASP A 65 -3.52 3.17 -11.38
C ASP A 65 -4.06 3.69 -12.74
N SER A 66 -4.89 2.91 -13.43
CA SER A 66 -5.40 3.30 -14.74
C SER A 66 -6.79 2.73 -15.04
N THR A 67 -7.58 3.48 -15.80
CA THR A 67 -8.93 3.07 -16.23
C THR A 67 -8.90 1.81 -17.08
N ALA A 68 -7.90 1.67 -17.96
CA ALA A 68 -7.74 0.47 -18.77
C ALA A 68 -7.56 -0.78 -17.90
N ASN A 69 -6.71 -0.71 -16.86
CA ASN A 69 -6.53 -1.83 -15.94
C ASN A 69 -7.78 -2.09 -15.09
N ALA A 70 -8.45 -1.04 -14.60
CA ALA A 70 -9.72 -1.18 -13.87
C ALA A 70 -10.77 -1.93 -14.70
N CYS A 71 -10.94 -1.57 -15.97
CA CYS A 71 -11.88 -2.25 -16.88
C CYS A 71 -11.52 -3.74 -17.04
N GLN A 72 -10.23 -4.05 -17.27
CA GLN A 72 -9.75 -5.43 -17.42
C GLN A 72 -10.01 -6.27 -16.16
N LEU A 73 -9.73 -5.71 -14.98
CA LEU A 73 -9.98 -6.38 -13.70
C LEU A 73 -11.47 -6.59 -13.45
N ASN A 74 -12.30 -5.59 -13.74
CA ASN A 74 -13.76 -5.72 -13.62
C ASN A 74 -14.32 -6.82 -14.55
N ASP A 75 -13.86 -6.87 -15.80
CA ASP A 75 -14.29 -7.91 -16.74
C ASP A 75 -13.84 -9.30 -16.31
N ALA A 76 -12.61 -9.45 -15.82
CA ALA A 76 -12.13 -10.72 -15.29
C ALA A 76 -12.94 -11.17 -14.06
N CYS A 77 -13.24 -10.25 -13.13
CA CYS A 77 -14.07 -10.53 -11.97
C CYS A 77 -15.50 -10.89 -12.37
N ARG A 78 -16.08 -10.20 -13.36
CA ARG A 78 -17.39 -10.52 -13.93
C ARG A 78 -17.44 -11.93 -14.51
N GLN A 79 -16.44 -12.33 -15.28
CA GLN A 79 -16.34 -13.69 -15.85
C GLN A 79 -16.21 -14.76 -14.77
N ALA A 80 -15.49 -14.46 -13.68
CA ALA A 80 -15.28 -15.37 -12.56
C ALA A 80 -16.41 -15.31 -11.49
N ASN A 81 -17.37 -14.39 -11.63
CA ASN A 81 -18.37 -14.06 -10.62
C ASN A 81 -17.77 -13.74 -9.24
N LEU A 82 -16.74 -12.89 -9.23
CA LEU A 82 -16.03 -12.43 -8.04
C LEU A 82 -16.19 -10.91 -7.89
N THR A 83 -15.81 -10.41 -6.71
CA THR A 83 -15.63 -8.99 -6.44
C THR A 83 -14.21 -8.79 -5.92
N LEU A 84 -13.47 -7.84 -6.50
CA LEU A 84 -12.10 -7.54 -6.12
C LEU A 84 -12.04 -6.20 -5.39
N THR A 85 -11.42 -6.19 -4.20
CA THR A 85 -11.18 -4.96 -3.46
C THR A 85 -9.94 -4.24 -3.99
N CYS A 86 -10.08 -2.93 -4.24
CA CYS A 86 -9.09 -2.12 -4.92
C CYS A 86 -8.75 -0.84 -4.13
N LEU A 87 -7.48 -0.47 -4.14
CA LEU A 87 -6.99 0.85 -3.74
C LEU A 87 -6.51 1.61 -4.98
N VAL A 88 -6.69 2.93 -4.99
CA VAL A 88 -6.06 3.80 -6.00
C VAL A 88 -4.60 4.01 -5.64
N ASP A 89 -3.69 3.65 -6.53
CA ASP A 89 -2.27 3.98 -6.41
C ASP A 89 -2.05 5.45 -6.81
N ILE A 90 -1.44 6.24 -5.94
CA ILE A 90 -1.12 7.65 -6.15
C ILE A 90 0.39 7.78 -6.34
N ASP A 91 0.80 8.45 -7.40
CA ASP A 91 2.20 8.80 -7.64
C ASP A 91 2.62 9.98 -6.74
N PRO A 92 3.57 9.79 -5.82
CA PRO A 92 4.06 10.89 -4.98
C PRO A 92 5.07 11.81 -5.69
N GLY A 93 5.27 11.65 -7.01
CA GLY A 93 6.22 12.42 -7.82
C GLY A 93 7.45 11.61 -8.24
N VAL A 94 7.36 10.28 -8.19
CA VAL A 94 8.43 9.35 -8.60
C VAL A 94 8.24 8.91 -10.06
N HIS A 95 7.02 9.05 -10.59
CA HIS A 95 6.67 8.72 -11.97
C HIS A 95 6.94 7.26 -12.33
N ARG A 96 6.69 6.37 -11.36
CA ARG A 96 6.83 4.91 -11.52
C ARG A 96 5.48 4.26 -11.85
N THR A 97 4.51 4.40 -10.95
CA THR A 97 3.12 3.96 -11.07
C THR A 97 2.23 4.94 -10.31
N GLY A 98 0.93 4.85 -10.54
CA GLY A 98 -0.06 5.66 -9.84
C GLY A 98 -0.55 6.85 -10.65
N VAL A 99 -1.73 7.34 -10.26
CA VAL A 99 -2.32 8.57 -10.78
C VAL A 99 -1.81 9.77 -9.99
N SER A 100 -1.87 10.97 -10.58
CA SER A 100 -1.55 12.18 -9.82
C SER A 100 -2.55 12.43 -8.69
N TYR A 101 -2.14 13.18 -7.66
CA TYR A 101 -3.04 13.61 -6.57
C TYR A 101 -4.33 14.25 -7.09
N THR A 102 -4.24 15.04 -8.16
CA THR A 102 -5.38 15.75 -8.76
C THR A 102 -6.33 14.83 -9.53
N GLU A 103 -5.82 13.75 -10.11
CA GLU A 103 -6.63 12.78 -10.86
C GLU A 103 -7.27 11.72 -9.96
N ALA A 104 -6.69 11.49 -8.78
CA ALA A 104 -7.07 10.42 -7.85
C ALA A 104 -8.56 10.42 -7.50
N GLN A 105 -9.19 11.58 -7.27
CA GLN A 105 -10.63 11.64 -6.98
C GLN A 105 -11.50 11.17 -8.16
N GLY A 106 -11.19 11.63 -9.38
CA GLY A 106 -11.90 11.21 -10.59
C GLY A 106 -11.70 9.72 -10.89
N PHE A 107 -10.49 9.22 -10.65
CA PHE A 107 -10.18 7.82 -10.83
C PHE A 107 -10.82 6.92 -9.77
N ALA A 108 -10.84 7.32 -8.50
CA ALA A 108 -11.56 6.62 -7.44
C ALA A 108 -13.06 6.49 -7.77
N ARG A 109 -13.68 7.54 -8.30
CA ARG A 109 -15.08 7.49 -8.78
C ARG A 109 -15.26 6.47 -9.91
N THR A 110 -14.29 6.39 -10.81
CA THR A 110 -14.28 5.39 -11.88
C THR A 110 -14.26 3.97 -11.32
N ILE A 111 -13.39 3.68 -10.34
CA ILE A 111 -13.36 2.37 -9.67
C ILE A 111 -14.70 2.09 -8.97
N HIS A 112 -15.23 3.06 -8.22
CA HIS A 112 -16.48 2.91 -7.47
C HIS A 112 -17.71 2.62 -8.35
N ASN A 113 -17.70 3.06 -9.61
CA ASN A 113 -18.79 2.80 -10.55
C ASN A 113 -18.75 1.40 -11.20
N HIS A 114 -17.68 0.62 -11.00
CA HIS A 114 -17.61 -0.75 -11.50
C HIS A 114 -18.38 -1.70 -10.59
N THR A 115 -19.10 -2.67 -11.19
CA THR A 115 -19.97 -3.58 -10.43
C THR A 115 -19.21 -4.70 -9.72
N HIS A 116 -18.01 -5.04 -10.19
CA HIS A 116 -17.18 -6.11 -9.63
C HIS A 116 -15.91 -5.61 -8.96
N LEU A 117 -15.75 -4.29 -8.81
CA LEU A 117 -14.66 -3.70 -8.04
C LEU A 117 -15.22 -3.00 -6.80
N ASN A 118 -14.54 -3.18 -5.68
CA ASN A 118 -14.86 -2.51 -4.43
C ASN A 118 -13.75 -1.51 -4.07
N LEU A 119 -14.04 -0.21 -4.12
CA LEU A 119 -13.08 0.81 -3.71
C LEU A 119 -12.89 0.79 -2.19
N ALA A 120 -11.66 0.56 -1.72
CA ALA A 120 -11.33 0.55 -0.29
C ALA A 120 -10.36 1.66 0.15
N GLY A 121 -9.80 2.44 -0.79
CA GLY A 121 -9.06 3.64 -0.44
C GLY A 121 -7.87 3.92 -1.34
N LEU A 122 -6.77 4.36 -0.74
CA LEU A 122 -5.61 4.94 -1.42
C LEU A 122 -4.31 4.27 -0.96
N GLN A 123 -3.39 4.10 -1.91
CA GLN A 123 -1.97 3.86 -1.65
C GLN A 123 -1.16 5.06 -2.17
N CYS A 124 -0.20 5.56 -1.39
CA CYS A 124 0.77 6.56 -1.83
C CYS A 124 2.17 6.12 -1.38
N TYR A 125 2.81 5.24 -2.15
CA TYR A 125 4.10 4.65 -1.76
C TYR A 125 5.29 5.50 -2.26
N ALA A 126 5.90 6.25 -1.36
CA ALA A 126 7.01 7.17 -1.65
C ALA A 126 8.39 6.54 -1.35
N GLY A 127 8.67 5.37 -1.95
CA GLY A 127 9.88 4.59 -1.65
C GLY A 127 11.21 5.32 -1.89
N ASN A 128 11.23 6.33 -2.76
CA ASN A 128 12.39 7.19 -3.00
C ASN A 128 12.76 8.07 -1.79
N LEU A 129 11.83 8.31 -0.87
CA LEU A 129 12.05 9.15 0.30
C LEU A 129 12.75 8.40 1.44
N HIS A 130 12.69 7.06 1.44
CA HIS A 130 13.17 6.24 2.56
C HIS A 130 14.66 6.42 2.85
N HIS A 131 15.45 6.75 1.83
CA HIS A 131 16.91 6.82 1.90
C HIS A 131 17.43 8.27 1.86
N ILE A 132 16.56 9.27 2.07
CA ILE A 132 17.01 10.65 2.27
C ILE A 132 17.85 10.69 3.56
N ALA A 133 19.10 11.16 3.41
CA ALA A 133 20.14 11.03 4.41
C ALA A 133 19.79 11.69 5.74
N THR A 134 19.35 12.95 5.72
CA THR A 134 19.01 13.68 6.95
C THR A 134 17.56 13.45 7.35
N PHE A 135 17.32 13.34 8.66
CA PHE A 135 15.97 13.12 9.18
C PHE A 135 15.05 14.30 8.81
N GLU A 136 15.54 15.54 8.95
CA GLU A 136 14.78 16.75 8.66
C GLU A 136 14.31 16.81 7.19
N ALA A 137 15.20 16.56 6.23
CA ALA A 137 14.83 16.57 4.81
C ALA A 137 13.87 15.42 4.47
N ARG A 138 14.05 14.25 5.10
CA ARG A 138 13.15 13.10 4.93
C ARG A 138 11.77 13.41 5.51
N GLN A 139 11.72 14.01 6.69
CA GLN A 139 10.49 14.44 7.34
C GLN A 139 9.74 15.45 6.47
N GLU A 140 10.39 16.52 6.02
CA GLU A 140 9.77 17.52 5.17
C GLU A 140 9.16 16.90 3.89
N ALA A 141 9.93 16.06 3.20
CA ALA A 141 9.49 15.42 1.97
C ALA A 141 8.33 14.43 2.19
N SER A 142 8.43 13.58 3.21
CA SER A 142 7.40 12.56 3.50
C SER A 142 6.11 13.19 4.01
N THR A 143 6.22 14.17 4.93
CA THR A 143 5.08 14.93 5.42
C THR A 143 4.36 15.64 4.28
N LYS A 144 5.09 16.23 3.33
CA LYS A 144 4.48 16.86 2.15
C LYS A 144 3.68 15.85 1.32
N ALA A 145 4.29 14.72 0.93
CA ALA A 145 3.63 13.71 0.11
C ALA A 145 2.38 13.13 0.80
N MET A 146 2.51 12.71 2.05
CA MET A 146 1.42 12.08 2.78
C MET A 146 0.32 13.06 3.18
N THR A 147 0.63 14.34 3.43
CA THR A 147 -0.39 15.39 3.63
C THR A 147 -1.22 15.60 2.37
N GLN A 148 -0.60 15.54 1.18
CA GLN A 148 -1.33 15.61 -0.08
C GLN A 148 -2.23 14.38 -0.27
N ALA A 149 -1.76 13.17 0.05
CA ALA A 149 -2.57 11.96 0.01
C ALA A 149 -3.75 12.00 1.01
N ALA A 150 -3.52 12.52 2.23
CA ALA A 150 -4.57 12.72 3.23
C ALA A 150 -5.62 13.75 2.77
N ALA A 151 -5.21 14.80 2.05
CA ALA A 151 -6.12 15.75 1.43
C ALA A 151 -7.00 15.07 0.36
N VAL A 152 -6.43 14.19 -0.48
CA VAL A 152 -7.20 13.38 -1.45
C VAL A 152 -8.20 12.48 -0.73
N ARG A 153 -7.79 11.79 0.36
CA ARG A 153 -8.71 10.99 1.18
C ARG A 153 -9.90 11.82 1.66
N ARG A 154 -9.65 13.03 2.16
CA ARG A 154 -10.73 13.95 2.59
C ARG A 154 -11.67 14.29 1.45
N GLN A 155 -11.13 14.59 0.26
CA GLN A 155 -11.93 14.86 -0.95
C GLN A 155 -12.78 13.65 -1.38
N LEU A 156 -12.30 12.42 -1.18
CA LEU A 156 -13.10 11.21 -1.43
C LEU A 156 -14.29 11.14 -0.47
N LEU A 157 -14.03 11.32 0.83
CA LEU A 157 -15.06 11.26 1.88
C LEU A 157 -16.11 12.36 1.71
N GLU A 158 -15.69 13.60 1.43
CA GLU A 158 -16.59 14.74 1.12
C GLU A 158 -17.45 14.48 -0.12
N ALA A 159 -16.92 13.73 -1.09
CA ALA A 159 -17.65 13.34 -2.29
C ALA A 159 -18.51 12.07 -2.12
N GLY A 160 -18.61 11.53 -0.90
CA GLY A 160 -19.39 10.34 -0.57
C GLY A 160 -18.77 9.02 -1.04
N LEU A 161 -17.48 9.01 -1.40
CA LEU A 161 -16.76 7.80 -1.81
C LEU A 161 -16.10 7.12 -0.59
N PRO A 162 -16.10 5.77 -0.52
CA PRO A 162 -15.43 5.05 0.55
C PRO A 162 -13.91 5.23 0.46
N CYS A 163 -13.27 5.55 1.59
CA CYS A 163 -11.81 5.56 1.72
C CYS A 163 -11.38 5.19 3.15
N PRO A 164 -11.73 3.98 3.64
CA PRO A 164 -11.28 3.52 4.95
C PRO A 164 -9.75 3.36 5.04
N ILE A 165 -9.06 3.12 3.91
CA ILE A 165 -7.61 2.89 3.89
C ILE A 165 -6.87 4.05 3.24
N LEU A 166 -5.85 4.57 3.92
CA LEU A 166 -4.74 5.32 3.31
C LEU A 166 -3.42 4.70 3.79
N THR A 167 -2.69 4.12 2.86
CA THR A 167 -1.45 3.38 3.10
C THR A 167 -0.32 3.85 2.18
N GLY A 168 0.91 3.39 2.40
CA GLY A 168 2.07 3.73 1.56
C GLY A 168 3.33 4.10 2.34
N THR A 169 3.24 4.17 3.66
CA THR A 169 4.37 4.34 4.56
C THR A 169 5.33 3.17 4.46
N GLY A 170 6.62 3.43 4.29
CA GLY A 170 7.63 2.38 4.27
C GLY A 170 8.63 2.46 5.42
N THR A 171 9.64 1.60 5.37
CA THR A 171 10.56 1.42 6.50
C THR A 171 11.30 2.70 6.89
N GLY A 172 11.70 3.56 5.96
CA GLY A 172 12.46 4.78 6.29
C GLY A 172 11.62 5.96 6.76
N THR A 173 10.30 5.89 6.63
CA THR A 173 9.38 7.01 6.91
C THR A 173 8.31 6.66 7.95
N PHE A 174 8.36 5.46 8.54
CA PHE A 174 7.29 4.99 9.43
C PHE A 174 7.02 5.89 10.65
N ASP A 175 8.07 6.44 11.23
CA ASP A 175 8.03 7.34 12.38
C ASP A 175 7.49 8.74 12.01
N ILE A 176 7.68 9.14 10.76
CA ILE A 176 7.16 10.40 10.21
C ILE A 176 5.68 10.23 9.81
N ASP A 177 5.38 9.23 9.00
CA ASP A 177 4.08 9.10 8.34
C ASP A 177 2.98 8.68 9.32
N SER A 178 3.32 7.90 10.35
CA SER A 178 2.36 7.48 11.40
C SER A 178 1.85 8.63 12.26
N ALA A 179 2.55 9.77 12.26
CA ALA A 179 2.11 10.98 12.94
C ALA A 179 1.12 11.84 12.11
N ILE A 180 0.89 11.48 10.85
CA ILE A 180 0.05 12.26 9.92
C ILE A 180 -1.40 11.82 10.04
N ASP A 181 -2.27 12.76 10.41
CA ASP A 181 -3.71 12.50 10.51
C ASP A 181 -4.29 12.02 9.17
N GLY A 182 -5.03 10.91 9.22
CA GLY A 182 -5.64 10.27 8.07
C GLY A 182 -4.84 9.13 7.44
N VAL A 183 -3.57 8.92 7.81
CA VAL A 183 -2.85 7.67 7.49
C VAL A 183 -3.38 6.56 8.39
N THR A 184 -3.76 5.42 7.81
CA THR A 184 -4.45 4.35 8.55
C THR A 184 -3.63 3.07 8.66
N GLU A 185 -2.65 2.88 7.77
CA GLU A 185 -1.92 1.61 7.58
C GLU A 185 -0.48 1.90 7.17
N ILE A 186 0.47 1.11 7.67
CA ILE A 186 1.89 1.21 7.30
C ILE A 186 2.36 -0.06 6.57
N GLN A 187 3.31 0.07 5.64
CA GLN A 187 3.87 -1.02 4.84
C GLN A 187 5.40 -1.16 5.00
N PRO A 188 5.96 -1.27 6.22
CA PRO A 188 7.38 -1.48 6.38
C PRO A 188 7.74 -2.90 5.92
N GLY A 189 8.67 -3.02 4.96
CA GLY A 189 9.12 -4.32 4.42
C GLY A 189 10.56 -4.67 4.80
N SER A 190 11.46 -3.71 4.64
CA SER A 190 12.90 -3.92 4.84
C SER A 190 13.30 -4.01 6.31
N TYR A 191 12.43 -3.62 7.26
CA TYR A 191 12.75 -3.59 8.69
C TYR A 191 13.16 -4.96 9.27
N THR A 192 12.72 -6.05 8.64
CA THR A 192 12.99 -7.42 9.09
C THR A 192 14.44 -7.84 8.95
N VAL A 193 15.14 -7.30 7.94
CA VAL A 193 16.55 -7.62 7.66
C VAL A 193 17.45 -6.38 7.74
N MET A 194 16.87 -5.19 7.52
CA MET A 194 17.57 -3.92 7.32
C MET A 194 18.62 -4.02 6.21
N ASP A 195 19.20 -2.89 5.81
CA ASP A 195 20.35 -2.88 4.90
C ASP A 195 21.31 -1.73 5.23
N GLN A 196 22.45 -1.71 4.55
CA GLN A 196 23.47 -0.69 4.74
C GLN A 196 22.96 0.71 4.38
N GLU A 197 21.99 0.84 3.47
CA GLU A 197 21.43 2.14 3.10
C GLU A 197 20.63 2.73 4.26
N TYR A 198 19.85 1.91 4.98
CA TYR A 198 19.19 2.34 6.21
C TYR A 198 20.18 2.64 7.35
N ALA A 199 21.34 1.99 7.42
CA ALA A 199 22.35 2.33 8.42
C ALA A 199 23.04 3.69 8.15
N ASN A 200 22.91 4.23 6.94
CA ASN A 200 23.55 5.46 6.50
C ASN A 200 22.63 6.69 6.58
N ILE A 201 21.37 6.54 6.99
CA ILE A 201 20.44 7.65 7.19
C ILE A 201 20.28 7.96 8.68
N GLU A 202 19.92 9.20 9.00
CA GLU A 202 19.64 9.66 10.36
C GLU A 202 18.23 9.24 10.80
N GLY A 203 18.07 8.81 12.05
CA GLY A 203 16.79 8.66 12.73
C GLY A 203 16.34 9.96 13.41
N CYS A 204 15.16 9.94 14.03
CA CYS A 204 14.58 11.10 14.70
C CYS A 204 15.42 11.64 15.86
N ASP A 205 16.31 10.83 16.42
CA ASP A 205 17.27 11.17 17.48
C ASP A 205 18.64 11.63 16.95
N GLN A 206 18.75 11.86 15.63
CA GLN A 206 19.99 12.20 14.92
C GLN A 206 21.10 11.14 15.03
N GLN A 207 20.75 9.92 15.47
CA GLN A 207 21.63 8.75 15.37
C GLN A 207 21.37 7.98 14.08
N PRO A 208 22.23 7.02 13.70
CA PRO A 208 21.95 6.14 12.57
C PRO A 208 20.62 5.41 12.75
N PHE A 209 19.80 5.39 11.71
CA PHE A 209 18.45 4.82 11.72
C PHE A 209 18.48 3.32 12.03
N ARG A 210 17.67 2.90 13.01
CA ARG A 210 17.69 1.52 13.53
C ARG A 210 16.44 0.70 13.20
N GLY A 211 15.61 1.18 12.26
CA GLY A 211 14.39 0.51 11.81
C GLY A 211 13.20 0.70 12.74
N CYS A 212 12.08 0.09 12.38
CA CYS A 212 10.91 -0.03 13.23
C CYS A 212 11.23 -1.07 14.34
N ARG A 213 11.81 -0.60 15.45
CA ARG A 213 11.89 -1.36 16.69
C ARG A 213 10.72 -0.95 17.55
N GLU A 214 10.04 -1.91 18.17
CA GLU A 214 8.93 -1.69 19.10
C GLU A 214 9.23 -0.50 20.02
N THR A 215 8.65 0.66 19.70
CA THR A 215 8.43 1.69 20.70
C THR A 215 7.13 1.29 21.37
N SER A 216 7.25 0.73 22.58
CA SER A 216 6.11 0.49 23.44
C SER A 216 5.29 1.78 23.53
N ILE A 217 4.09 1.79 22.93
CA ILE A 217 3.09 2.82 23.19
C ILE A 217 2.50 2.49 24.56
N ASN A 218 3.29 2.77 25.60
CA ASN A 218 2.83 2.82 26.99
C ASN A 218 3.64 3.91 27.68
N GLY A 219 3.03 5.10 27.71
CA GLY A 219 3.42 6.27 28.48
C GLY A 219 2.20 7.16 28.61
#